data_AF-A0A6P2N470-F1
#
_entry.id   AF-A0A6P2N470-F1
#
_cell.length_a   1.000
_cell.length_b   1.000
_cell.length_c   1.000
_cell.angle_alpha   90.00
_cell.angle_beta   90.00
_cell.angle_gamma   90.00
#
_symmetry.space_group_name_H-M   'P 1'
#
loop_
_entity.id
_entity.type
_entity.pdbx_description
1 polymer ?
#
loop_
_entity_poly.entity_id
_entity_poly.type
_entity_poly.pdbx_seq_one_letter_code
_entity_poly.pdbx_strand_id
1 'polypeptide(L)'
;MNQQSMLPVDTETLPKRRRRQEEVTMAEFLDACKATGEKAIPADDPAYRYAERAGIPDDFLEIAWLEFRERHLDNPAKKYRDWRAAFRNAVRDNWYRLWRYAEGQCVLTVQGEQASHVHGKSAPRTAAQNHDVARMWASSQADRAAINATENAKAKALLFGSSSRRPSRHSGFDQIDYREGINEDGSF
;
A
#
# COMPACT_ATOMS: atom_id res chain seq x y z
N MET A 1 -24.16 22.69 -65.72
CA MET A 1 -23.72 23.08 -64.36
C MET A 1 -23.68 21.84 -63.49
N ASN A 2 -22.49 21.42 -63.05
CA ASN A 2 -22.33 20.61 -61.83
C ASN A 2 -20.95 20.90 -61.26
N GLN A 3 -20.94 21.71 -60.20
CA GLN A 3 -19.75 22.03 -59.43
C GLN A 3 -19.57 20.94 -58.39
N GLN A 4 -18.54 20.10 -58.55
CA GLN A 4 -18.09 19.20 -57.50
C GLN A 4 -17.12 20.00 -56.62
N SER A 5 -17.60 20.40 -55.45
CA SER A 5 -16.87 21.07 -54.38
C SER A 5 -15.77 20.17 -53.82
N MET A 6 -14.51 20.54 -54.07
CA MET A 6 -13.36 20.04 -53.30
C MET A 6 -13.41 20.65 -51.89
N LEU A 7 -13.72 19.83 -50.88
CA LEU A 7 -13.43 20.16 -49.50
C LEU A 7 -11.94 19.95 -49.22
N PRO A 8 -11.27 20.85 -48.48
CA PRO A 8 -9.87 20.65 -48.09
C PRO A 8 -9.81 19.51 -47.06
N VAL A 9 -8.94 18.53 -47.34
CA VAL A 9 -8.62 17.47 -46.39
C VAL A 9 -7.85 18.11 -45.23
N ASP A 10 -8.51 18.23 -44.08
CA ASP A 10 -7.87 18.60 -42.83
C ASP A 10 -6.73 17.61 -42.57
N THR A 11 -5.49 18.08 -42.68
CA THR A 11 -4.30 17.37 -42.21
C THR A 11 -4.40 17.19 -40.71
N GLU A 12 -4.96 16.05 -40.30
CA GLU A 12 -4.95 15.55 -38.94
C GLU A 12 -3.52 15.59 -38.39
N THR A 13 -3.35 16.37 -37.32
CA THR A 13 -2.11 16.49 -36.56
C THR A 13 -1.70 15.12 -36.01
N LEU A 14 -0.72 14.49 -36.63
CA LEU A 14 -0.10 13.26 -36.14
C LEU A 14 0.38 13.45 -34.68
N PRO A 15 0.05 12.53 -33.76
CA PRO A 15 0.41 12.69 -32.35
C PRO A 15 1.94 12.69 -32.19
N LYS A 16 2.45 13.78 -31.61
CA LYS A 16 3.88 14.01 -31.35
C LYS A 16 4.45 12.86 -30.53
N ARG A 17 5.34 12.08 -31.14
CA ARG A 17 6.02 10.93 -30.53
C ARG A 17 6.62 11.34 -29.18
N ARG A 18 6.07 10.78 -28.09
CA ARG A 18 6.56 11.02 -26.72
C ARG A 18 8.06 10.75 -26.67
N ARG A 19 8.82 11.71 -26.11
CA ARG A 19 10.26 11.56 -25.90
C ARG A 19 10.50 10.30 -25.07
N ARG A 20 11.45 9.47 -25.50
CA ARG A 20 11.82 8.23 -24.81
C ARG A 20 12.40 8.63 -23.45
N GLN A 21 11.76 8.20 -22.37
CA GLN A 21 12.25 8.45 -21.00
C GLN A 21 13.57 7.70 -20.80
N GLU A 22 14.53 8.39 -20.17
CA GLU A 22 15.83 7.85 -19.80
C GLU A 22 15.67 6.84 -18.66
N GLU A 23 16.59 5.88 -18.59
CA GLU A 23 16.62 4.88 -17.53
C GLU A 23 17.27 5.47 -16.29
N VAL A 24 16.50 5.61 -15.21
CA VAL A 24 16.94 6.22 -13.95
C VAL A 24 17.00 5.17 -12.84
N THR A 25 17.86 5.40 -11.87
CA THR A 25 17.93 4.61 -10.63
C THR A 25 16.74 4.90 -9.72
N MET A 26 16.52 4.08 -8.69
CA MET A 26 15.46 4.30 -7.71
C MET A 26 15.69 5.60 -6.94
N ALA A 27 16.95 5.89 -6.56
CA ALA A 27 17.32 7.11 -5.85
C ALA A 27 16.96 8.36 -6.66
N GLU A 28 17.39 8.43 -7.93
CA GLU A 28 17.08 9.54 -8.84
C GLU A 28 15.56 9.72 -9.03
N PHE A 29 14.80 8.63 -9.12
CA PHE A 29 13.35 8.68 -9.22
C PHE A 29 12.69 9.28 -7.96
N LEU A 30 13.14 8.86 -6.77
CA LEU A 30 12.62 9.39 -5.51
C LEU A 30 12.98 10.87 -5.33
N ASP A 31 14.19 11.27 -5.72
CA ASP A 31 14.62 12.66 -5.69
C ASP A 31 13.79 13.53 -6.65
N ALA A 32 13.48 13.04 -7.85
CA ALA A 32 12.60 13.71 -8.78
C ALA A 32 11.16 13.85 -8.25
N CYS A 33 10.63 12.81 -7.59
CA CYS A 33 9.32 12.87 -6.92
C CYS A 33 9.33 13.92 -5.79
N LYS A 34 10.40 13.94 -4.98
CA LYS A 34 10.55 14.92 -3.89
C LYS A 34 10.66 16.35 -4.42
N ALA A 35 11.42 16.57 -5.48
CA ALA A 35 11.59 17.89 -6.10
C ALA A 35 10.29 18.44 -6.70
N THR A 36 9.42 17.56 -7.20
CA THR A 36 8.10 17.92 -7.75
C THR A 36 6.99 17.95 -6.70
N GLY A 37 7.25 17.49 -5.47
CA GLY A 37 6.26 17.34 -4.41
C GLY A 37 5.26 16.19 -4.68
N GLU A 38 5.55 15.32 -5.64
CA GLU A 38 4.70 14.18 -5.99
C GLU A 38 5.03 12.97 -5.10
N LYS A 39 4.00 12.22 -4.71
CA LYS A 39 4.23 10.93 -4.04
C LYS A 39 4.80 9.93 -5.05
N ALA A 40 5.75 9.10 -4.61
CA ALA A 40 6.36 8.08 -5.47
C ALA A 40 5.31 7.15 -6.08
N ILE A 41 4.33 6.72 -5.27
CA ILE A 41 3.10 6.08 -5.70
C ILE A 41 1.91 7.01 -5.34
N PRO A 42 1.24 7.62 -6.32
CA PRO A 42 0.04 8.42 -6.10
C PRO A 42 -1.13 7.57 -5.60
N ALA A 43 -2.07 8.20 -4.90
CA ALA A 43 -3.27 7.51 -4.40
C ALA A 43 -4.18 6.97 -5.51
N ASP A 44 -4.13 7.55 -6.72
CA ASP A 44 -4.86 7.08 -7.89
C ASP A 44 -4.00 6.13 -8.78
N ASP A 45 -2.88 5.60 -8.27
CA ASP A 45 -2.08 4.66 -9.06
C ASP A 45 -2.88 3.38 -9.36
N PRO A 46 -2.83 2.85 -10.61
CA PRO A 46 -3.50 1.60 -10.97
C PRO A 46 -3.12 0.37 -10.13
N ALA A 47 -2.02 0.42 -9.35
CA ALA A 47 -1.68 -0.60 -8.36
C ALA A 47 -2.81 -0.83 -7.34
N TYR A 48 -3.41 0.24 -6.82
CA TYR A 48 -4.50 0.16 -5.84
C TYR A 48 -5.76 -0.47 -6.45
N ARG A 49 -6.13 -0.07 -7.67
CA ARG A 49 -7.27 -0.67 -8.39
C ARG A 49 -7.07 -2.16 -8.69
N TYR A 50 -5.82 -2.58 -8.93
CA TYR A 50 -5.50 -3.99 -9.07
C TYR A 50 -5.60 -4.72 -7.73
N ALA A 51 -5.03 -4.16 -6.66
CA ALA A 51 -5.07 -4.73 -5.32
C ALA A 51 -6.50 -4.95 -4.83
N GLU A 52 -7.38 -3.95 -5.00
CA GLU A 52 -8.81 -4.06 -4.70
C GLU A 52 -9.47 -5.24 -5.43
N ARG A 53 -9.27 -5.33 -6.75
CA ARG A 53 -9.84 -6.42 -7.57
C ARG A 53 -9.29 -7.80 -7.22
N ALA A 54 -8.04 -7.87 -6.78
CA ALA A 54 -7.39 -9.10 -6.36
C ALA A 54 -7.73 -9.48 -4.91
N GLY A 55 -8.31 -8.57 -4.12
CA GLY A 55 -8.53 -8.78 -2.68
C GLY A 55 -7.25 -8.66 -1.84
N ILE A 56 -6.26 -7.89 -2.32
CA ILE A 56 -5.03 -7.59 -1.58
C ILE A 56 -5.29 -6.34 -0.71
N PRO A 57 -5.10 -6.41 0.61
CA PRO A 57 -5.22 -5.23 1.48
C PRO A 57 -4.22 -4.14 1.14
N ASP A 58 -4.63 -2.86 1.29
CA ASP A 58 -3.76 -1.71 1.04
C ASP A 58 -2.49 -1.73 1.91
N ASP A 59 -2.59 -2.18 3.16
CA ASP A 59 -1.43 -2.34 4.04
C ASP A 59 -0.38 -3.31 3.47
N PHE A 60 -0.80 -4.37 2.76
CA PHE A 60 0.13 -5.31 2.12
C PHE A 60 0.80 -4.65 0.92
N LEU A 61 0.08 -3.79 0.20
CA LEU A 61 0.63 -3.00 -0.90
C LEU A 61 1.65 -1.97 -0.39
N GLU A 62 1.40 -1.37 0.77
CA GLU A 62 2.36 -0.48 1.42
C GLU A 62 3.64 -1.23 1.86
N ILE A 63 3.51 -2.41 2.48
CA ILE A 63 4.65 -3.28 2.80
C ILE A 63 5.43 -3.62 1.51
N ALA A 64 4.72 -3.97 0.43
CA ALA A 64 5.34 -4.26 -0.86
C ALA A 64 6.09 -3.06 -1.44
N TRP A 65 5.56 -1.85 -1.30
CA TRP A 65 6.23 -0.64 -1.75
C TRP A 65 7.51 -0.37 -0.97
N LEU A 66 7.50 -0.53 0.35
CA LEU A 66 8.68 -0.34 1.18
C LEU A 66 9.77 -1.35 0.87
N GLU A 67 9.41 -2.63 0.74
CA GLU A 67 10.31 -3.71 0.33
C GLU A 67 10.87 -3.48 -1.08
N PHE A 68 10.02 -3.02 -2.01
CA PHE A 68 10.44 -2.67 -3.38
C PHE A 68 11.43 -1.52 -3.38
N ARG A 69 11.19 -0.50 -2.54
CA ARG A 69 12.03 0.68 -2.41
C ARG A 69 13.41 0.30 -1.86
N GLU A 70 13.46 -0.40 -0.74
CA GLU A 70 14.69 -0.79 -0.06
C GLU A 70 15.57 -1.65 -0.98
N ARG A 71 15.03 -2.73 -1.54
CA ARG A 71 15.79 -3.65 -2.41
C ARG A 71 16.37 -2.98 -3.66
N HIS A 72 15.73 -1.93 -4.18
CA HIS A 72 16.23 -1.20 -5.35
C HIS A 72 17.10 0.01 -4.97
N LEU A 73 17.03 0.49 -3.73
CA LEU A 73 18.04 1.41 -3.19
C LEU A 73 19.36 0.69 -2.92
N ASP A 74 19.30 -0.56 -2.44
CA ASP A 74 20.48 -1.41 -2.20
C ASP A 74 21.15 -1.88 -3.51
N ASN A 75 20.44 -1.82 -4.63
CA ASN A 75 20.96 -2.18 -5.95
C ASN A 75 21.00 -0.97 -6.91
N PRO A 76 21.99 -0.08 -6.76
CA PRO A 76 22.09 1.14 -7.57
C PRO A 76 22.40 0.87 -9.06
N ALA A 77 22.82 -0.35 -9.41
CA ALA A 77 23.03 -0.74 -10.80
C ALA A 77 21.71 -0.92 -11.56
N LYS A 78 20.60 -1.17 -10.85
CA LYS A 78 19.30 -1.39 -11.48
C LYS A 78 18.65 -0.08 -11.87
N LYS A 79 18.27 0.03 -13.14
CA LYS A 79 17.59 1.19 -13.71
C LYS A 79 16.32 0.78 -14.43
N TYR A 80 15.29 1.62 -14.35
CA TYR A 80 14.08 1.48 -15.13
C TYR A 80 13.68 2.83 -15.72
N ARG A 81 12.90 2.79 -16.81
CA ARG A 81 12.29 4.00 -17.39
C ARG A 81 11.07 4.46 -16.62
N ASP A 82 10.31 3.50 -16.09
CA ASP A 82 9.10 3.74 -15.33
C ASP A 82 9.10 2.85 -14.09
N TRP A 83 9.50 3.44 -12.96
CA TRP A 83 9.52 2.76 -11.66
C TRP A 83 8.12 2.40 -11.17
N ARG A 84 7.09 3.19 -11.50
CA ARG A 84 5.71 2.87 -11.14
C ARG A 84 5.23 1.65 -11.92
N ALA A 85 5.57 1.52 -13.20
CA ALA A 85 5.29 0.31 -13.97
C ALA A 85 6.01 -0.92 -13.43
N ALA A 86 7.28 -0.78 -13.06
CA ALA A 86 8.04 -1.85 -12.43
C ALA A 86 7.39 -2.30 -11.11
N PHE A 87 6.97 -1.36 -10.26
CA PHE A 87 6.24 -1.67 -9.04
C PHE A 87 4.90 -2.37 -9.31
N ARG A 88 4.10 -1.88 -10.26
CA ARG A 88 2.83 -2.54 -10.66
C ARG A 88 3.05 -3.98 -11.10
N ASN A 89 4.13 -4.27 -11.84
CA ASN A 89 4.47 -5.64 -12.22
C ASN A 89 4.90 -6.47 -11.00
N ALA A 90 5.69 -5.89 -10.10
CA ALA A 90 6.10 -6.56 -8.86
C ALA A 90 4.91 -6.98 -7.98
N VAL A 91 3.87 -6.14 -7.93
CA VAL A 91 2.63 -6.43 -7.21
C VAL A 91 1.82 -7.52 -7.91
N ARG A 92 1.66 -7.44 -9.24
CA ARG A 92 0.89 -8.43 -10.01
C ARG A 92 1.48 -9.83 -9.92
N ASP A 93 2.80 -9.92 -10.05
CA ASP A 93 3.53 -11.18 -10.07
C ASP A 93 4.00 -11.61 -8.67
N ASN A 94 3.69 -10.82 -7.63
CA ASN A 94 4.09 -11.07 -6.24
C ASN A 94 5.58 -11.42 -6.11
N TRP A 95 6.47 -10.58 -6.66
CA TRP A 95 7.91 -10.86 -6.78
C TRP A 95 8.57 -11.25 -5.45
N TYR A 96 8.11 -10.64 -4.36
CA TYR A 96 8.66 -10.85 -3.01
C TYR A 96 7.88 -11.90 -2.21
N ARG A 97 6.87 -12.53 -2.82
CA ARG A 97 6.05 -13.58 -2.20
C ARG A 97 5.48 -13.16 -0.85
N LEU A 98 5.03 -11.91 -0.71
CA LEU A 98 4.62 -11.33 0.59
C LEU A 98 3.26 -11.84 1.07
N TRP A 99 2.39 -12.21 0.15
CA TRP A 99 1.07 -12.74 0.48
C TRP A 99 0.74 -14.02 -0.28
N ARG A 100 -0.26 -14.72 0.23
CA ARG A 100 -0.92 -15.87 -0.37
C ARG A 100 -2.41 -15.82 -0.11
N TYR A 101 -3.19 -16.57 -0.86
CA TYR A 101 -4.61 -16.75 -0.58
C TYR A 101 -4.82 -18.01 0.25
N ALA A 102 -5.51 -17.88 1.38
CA ALA A 102 -5.93 -18.97 2.24
C ALA A 102 -7.40 -18.74 2.64
N GLU A 103 -8.25 -19.75 2.48
CA GLU A 103 -9.68 -19.67 2.84
C GLU A 103 -10.42 -18.48 2.17
N GLY A 104 -10.02 -18.14 0.94
CA GLY A 104 -10.59 -17.01 0.20
C GLY A 104 -10.18 -15.63 0.74
N GLN A 105 -9.21 -15.56 1.65
CA GLN A 105 -8.64 -14.33 2.19
C GLN A 105 -7.18 -14.19 1.80
N CYS A 106 -6.74 -12.97 1.53
CA CYS A 106 -5.34 -12.67 1.32
C CYS A 106 -4.63 -12.53 2.67
N VAL A 107 -3.64 -13.38 2.93
CA VAL A 107 -2.88 -13.42 4.19
C VAL A 107 -1.39 -13.25 3.89
N LEU A 108 -0.65 -12.67 4.82
CA LEU A 108 0.81 -12.60 4.69
C LEU A 108 1.43 -14.00 4.71
N THR A 109 2.51 -14.16 3.98
CA THR A 109 3.45 -15.27 4.14
C THR A 109 4.43 -14.95 5.25
N VAL A 110 5.31 -15.90 5.58
CA VAL A 110 6.44 -15.63 6.49
C VAL A 110 7.31 -14.48 5.98
N GLN A 111 7.55 -14.39 4.66
CA GLN A 111 8.29 -13.27 4.07
C GLN A 111 7.54 -11.94 4.24
N GLY A 112 6.22 -11.96 4.07
CA GLY A 112 5.37 -10.80 4.30
C GLY A 112 5.39 -10.31 5.75
N GLU A 113 5.32 -11.23 6.71
CA GLU A 113 5.40 -10.92 8.14
C GLU A 113 6.77 -10.36 8.53
N GLN A 114 7.85 -10.92 7.99
CA GLN A 114 9.20 -10.38 8.18
C GLN A 114 9.32 -8.96 7.64
N ALA A 115 8.85 -8.70 6.42
CA ALA A 115 8.83 -7.36 5.85
C ALA A 115 7.96 -6.39 6.66
N SER A 116 6.78 -6.85 7.11
CA SER A 116 5.89 -6.11 8.00
C SER A 116 6.60 -5.65 9.28
N HIS A 117 7.38 -6.53 9.90
CA HIS A 117 8.15 -6.21 11.11
C HIS A 117 9.31 -5.25 10.83
N VAL A 118 10.09 -5.48 9.77
CA VAL A 118 11.21 -4.60 9.37
C VAL A 118 10.73 -3.18 9.11
N HIS A 119 9.59 -3.04 8.43
CA HIS A 119 9.04 -1.75 8.03
C HIS A 119 8.15 -1.10 9.09
N GLY A 120 7.94 -1.75 10.24
CA GLY A 120 7.06 -1.26 11.31
C GLY A 120 5.59 -1.10 10.88
N LYS A 121 5.17 -1.85 9.86
CA LYS A 121 3.81 -1.82 9.30
C LYS A 121 3.06 -3.06 9.75
N SER A 122 2.14 -2.94 10.70
CA SER A 122 1.34 -4.09 11.10
C SER A 122 0.30 -4.44 10.03
N ALA A 123 0.20 -5.72 9.67
CA ALA A 123 -0.96 -6.21 8.94
C ALA A 123 -2.24 -5.83 9.72
N PRO A 124 -3.30 -5.36 9.04
CA PRO A 124 -4.57 -5.12 9.69
C PRO A 124 -5.02 -6.46 10.26
N ARG A 125 -5.37 -6.45 11.54
CA ARG A 125 -5.82 -7.64 12.27
C ARG A 125 -7.22 -8.00 11.75
N THR A 126 -7.24 -8.76 10.66
CA THR A 126 -8.40 -9.32 9.96
C THR A 126 -9.25 -8.30 9.17
N ALA A 127 -9.66 -8.70 7.95
CA ALA A 127 -10.47 -7.96 6.98
C ALA A 127 -11.86 -7.47 7.46
N ALA A 128 -12.24 -7.72 8.72
CA ALA A 128 -13.53 -7.32 9.29
C ALA A 128 -13.62 -5.82 9.64
N GLN A 129 -12.50 -5.09 9.74
CA GLN A 129 -12.49 -3.67 10.13
C GLN A 129 -12.38 -2.67 8.97
N ASN A 130 -12.02 -3.12 7.75
CA ASN A 130 -11.69 -2.20 6.66
C ASN A 130 -12.87 -1.77 5.76
N HIS A 131 -14.11 -2.06 6.15
CA HIS A 131 -15.30 -1.43 5.55
C HIS A 131 -15.60 -0.01 6.10
N ASP A 132 -14.77 0.55 6.99
CA ASP A 132 -15.02 1.85 7.63
C ASP A 132 -14.26 3.05 7.02
N VAL A 133 -13.30 2.85 6.12
CA VAL A 133 -12.64 3.99 5.44
C VAL A 133 -13.54 4.68 4.42
N ALA A 134 -14.49 3.95 3.82
CA ALA A 134 -15.57 4.54 3.01
C ALA A 134 -16.61 5.30 3.87
N ARG A 135 -16.77 4.95 5.16
CA ARG A 135 -17.67 5.69 6.09
C ARG A 135 -17.05 6.97 6.62
N MET A 136 -15.71 7.07 6.69
CA MET A 136 -15.04 8.27 7.22
C MET A 136 -14.94 9.45 6.24
N TRP A 137 -15.33 9.29 4.97
CA TRP A 137 -15.28 10.39 3.98
C TRP A 137 -16.59 10.71 3.24
N ALA A 138 -17.72 10.12 3.65
CA ALA A 138 -19.04 10.54 3.19
C ALA A 138 -19.50 11.79 3.95
N SER A 139 -19.43 12.95 3.29
CA SER A 139 -20.06 14.19 3.74
C SER A 139 -21.59 14.06 3.69
N SER A 140 -22.23 13.91 4.84
CA SER A 140 -23.43 14.68 5.26
C SER A 140 -24.05 14.04 6.51
N GLN A 141 -24.40 14.86 7.49
CA GLN A 141 -24.99 14.44 8.77
C GLN A 141 -26.44 13.90 8.66
N ALA A 142 -27.04 13.87 7.46
CA ALA A 142 -28.45 13.55 7.30
C ALA A 142 -28.82 12.05 7.45
N ASP A 143 -27.90 11.12 7.20
CA ASP A 143 -28.20 9.68 7.28
C ASP A 143 -27.89 9.07 8.67
N ARG A 144 -27.28 9.85 9.58
CA ARG A 144 -26.83 9.39 10.91
C ARG A 144 -27.96 9.21 11.93
N ALA A 145 -29.16 9.73 11.67
CA ALA A 145 -30.26 9.69 12.64
C ALA A 145 -31.12 8.41 12.56
N ALA A 146 -31.18 7.73 11.40
CA ALA A 146 -32.07 6.58 11.20
C ALA A 146 -31.52 5.27 11.80
N ILE A 147 -30.20 5.11 11.89
CA ILE A 147 -29.56 3.84 12.29
C ILE A 147 -29.46 3.71 13.82
N ASN A 148 -29.14 4.79 14.54
CA ASN A 148 -28.97 4.77 16.01
C ASN A 148 -30.28 4.55 16.80
N ALA A 149 -31.45 4.75 16.20
CA ALA A 149 -32.73 4.47 16.85
C ALA A 149 -33.00 2.95 16.98
N THR A 150 -32.36 2.11 16.16
CA THR A 150 -32.66 0.67 16.09
C THR A 150 -31.75 -0.17 17.01
N GLU A 151 -30.56 0.32 17.36
CA GLU A 151 -29.61 -0.42 18.22
C GLU A 151 -29.82 -0.17 19.73
N ASN A 152 -30.38 0.98 20.13
CA ASN A 152 -30.58 1.31 21.54
C ASN A 152 -31.75 0.54 22.21
N ALA A 153 -32.53 -0.22 21.43
CA ALA A 153 -33.57 -1.12 21.96
C ALA A 153 -33.03 -2.51 22.35
N LYS A 154 -31.87 -2.93 21.83
CA LYS A 154 -31.29 -4.26 22.11
C LYS A 154 -30.25 -4.26 23.23
N ALA A 155 -29.64 -3.13 23.56
CA ALA A 155 -28.56 -3.04 24.56
C ALA A 155 -29.04 -2.89 26.03
N LYS A 156 -30.35 -2.84 26.30
CA LYS A 156 -30.88 -2.69 27.67
C LYS A 156 -31.19 -4.02 28.40
N ALA A 157 -30.88 -5.18 27.80
CA ALA A 157 -31.29 -6.48 28.32
C ALA A 157 -30.15 -7.40 28.83
N LEU A 158 -28.88 -6.97 28.81
CA LEU A 158 -27.75 -7.81 29.27
C LEU A 158 -26.80 -7.03 30.20
N LEU A 159 -27.37 -6.48 31.27
CA LEU A 159 -26.65 -6.09 32.48
C LEU A 159 -27.04 -7.10 33.55
N PHE A 160 -26.19 -8.08 33.85
CA PHE A 160 -25.98 -8.71 35.18
C PHE A 160 -25.06 -9.93 35.01
N GLY A 161 -23.80 -9.85 35.50
CA GLY A 161 -22.92 -11.02 35.50
C GLY A 161 -21.42 -10.78 35.72
N SER A 162 -21.06 -10.25 36.90
CA SER A 162 -19.88 -10.63 37.71
C SER A 162 -18.44 -10.50 37.18
N SER A 163 -17.69 -9.64 37.88
CA SER A 163 -16.23 -9.46 37.89
C SER A 163 -15.43 -10.66 38.41
N SER A 164 -14.22 -10.91 37.88
CA SER A 164 -12.99 -11.16 38.68
C SER A 164 -11.68 -11.31 37.88
N ARG A 165 -10.71 -10.46 38.27
CA ARG A 165 -9.25 -10.67 38.44
C ARG A 165 -8.30 -10.79 37.23
N ARG A 166 -7.42 -9.78 37.14
CA ARG A 166 -6.04 -9.85 36.60
C ARG A 166 -5.17 -10.84 37.40
N PRO A 167 -4.13 -11.39 36.75
CA PRO A 167 -2.81 -11.48 37.36
C PRO A 167 -1.72 -10.75 36.56
N SER A 168 -0.61 -10.56 37.25
CA SER A 168 0.53 -9.69 36.99
C SER A 168 1.55 -10.23 35.97
N ARG A 169 2.29 -9.29 35.40
CA ARG A 169 3.51 -9.33 34.57
C ARG A 169 4.48 -10.48 34.85
N HIS A 170 5.03 -11.07 33.78
CA HIS A 170 6.47 -11.00 33.51
C HIS A 170 6.72 -10.95 31.99
N SER A 171 7.37 -9.85 31.59
CA SER A 171 7.91 -9.55 30.26
C SER A 171 9.22 -10.30 30.05
N GLY A 172 9.46 -10.79 28.84
CA GLY A 172 10.66 -11.54 28.51
C GLY A 172 10.97 -11.54 27.02
N PHE A 173 10.92 -10.37 26.37
CA PHE A 173 11.72 -10.08 25.16
C PHE A 173 11.56 -8.60 24.77
N ASP A 174 12.08 -7.68 25.60
CA ASP A 174 12.34 -6.31 25.18
C ASP A 174 13.36 -5.67 26.13
N GLN A 175 14.65 -5.91 25.85
CA GLN A 175 15.71 -4.98 26.19
C GLN A 175 16.94 -5.30 25.34
N ILE A 176 16.98 -4.65 24.19
CA ILE A 176 18.17 -4.49 23.39
C ILE A 176 18.97 -3.35 24.04
N ASP A 177 20.13 -3.64 24.62
CA ASP A 177 21.20 -2.66 24.84
C ASP A 177 22.21 -2.81 23.69
N TYR A 178 22.04 -2.02 22.61
CA TYR A 178 23.08 -1.85 21.58
C TYR A 178 23.95 -0.63 21.89
N ARG A 179 24.66 -0.70 23.02
CA ARG A 179 25.85 0.12 23.27
C ARG A 179 26.94 -0.78 23.85
N GLU A 180 28.08 -0.77 23.16
CA GLU A 180 29.32 -1.54 23.41
C GLU A 180 29.34 -2.95 22.82
N GLY A 181 30.23 -3.13 21.83
CA GLY A 181 30.46 -4.42 21.19
C GLY A 181 31.07 -4.33 19.79
N ILE A 182 31.91 -3.33 19.51
CA ILE A 182 32.93 -3.47 18.45
C ILE A 182 34.18 -3.94 19.18
N ASN A 183 34.61 -5.17 18.91
CA ASN A 183 35.97 -5.58 19.23
C ASN A 183 36.93 -4.81 18.31
N GLU A 184 38.07 -4.34 18.84
CA GLU A 184 39.05 -3.52 18.10
C GLU A 184 39.69 -4.24 16.88
N ASP A 185 39.38 -5.52 16.66
CA ASP A 185 39.82 -6.31 15.51
C ASP A 185 38.75 -6.51 14.42
N GLY A 186 37.55 -5.94 14.58
CA GLY A 186 36.52 -5.90 13.53
C GLY A 186 35.81 -7.22 13.24
N SER A 187 35.73 -8.13 14.21
CA SER A 187 34.94 -9.37 14.09
C SER A 187 33.66 -9.35 14.95
N PHE A 188 32.61 -10.02 14.46
CA PHE A 188 31.32 -10.20 15.14
C PHE A 188 31.36 -11.34 16.16
#